data_AF-A0A969JZY9-F1
#
_entry.id   AF-A0A969JZY9-F1
#
_cell.length_a   1.000
_cell.length_b   1.000
_cell.length_c   1.000
_cell.angle_alpha   90.00
_cell.angle_beta   90.00
_cell.angle_gamma   90.00
#
_symmetry.space_group_name_H-M   'P 1'
#
loop_
_entity.id
_entity.type
_entity.pdbx_description
1 polymer ?
#
loop_
_entity_poly.entity_id
_entity_poly.type
_entity_poly.pdbx_seq_one_letter_code
_entity_poly.pdbx_strand_id
1 'polypeptide(L)'
;MPQALYVDTGTYQVLIDTGAGTELGAGLAKLTQNLQSAGIRSQDIDIVVITHAHPDHIGGIVAPDGQLTFPNAQWITSEASQLIVAADVFFNEAFDLEHPDWQTGFDLNPQQAAQTRHRLLNQIAGDRTMVIAYHMPFPALGYVRSWGDRYEWEPVLWQFEPDLHQ
;
A
#
# COMPACT_ATOMS: atom_id res chain seq x y z
N MET A 1 9.61 14.97 8.37
CA MET A 1 8.58 15.35 7.39
C MET A 1 7.88 14.07 7.01
N PRO A 2 6.61 13.87 7.39
CA PRO A 2 5.88 12.71 6.92
C PRO A 2 5.76 12.79 5.39
N GLN A 3 5.99 11.66 4.74
CA GLN A 3 5.94 11.52 3.29
C GLN A 3 4.69 10.73 2.95
N ALA A 4 3.98 11.14 1.91
CA ALA A 4 2.88 10.39 1.33
C ALA A 4 3.25 10.07 -0.12
N LEU A 5 2.86 8.88 -0.59
CA LEU A 5 3.07 8.47 -1.98
C LEU A 5 1.75 8.57 -2.73
N TYR A 6 1.77 9.27 -3.86
CA TYR A 6 0.64 9.37 -4.77
C TYR A 6 0.92 8.53 -6.02
N VAL A 7 -0.08 7.75 -6.44
CA VAL A 7 -0.01 6.88 -7.62
C VAL A 7 -1.23 7.14 -8.50
N ASP A 8 -0.98 7.60 -9.73
CA ASP A 8 -1.98 7.66 -10.79
C ASP A 8 -1.82 6.43 -11.70
N THR A 9 -2.86 5.60 -11.76
CA THR A 9 -2.89 4.38 -12.59
C THR A 9 -3.52 4.61 -13.97
N GLY A 10 -3.95 5.85 -14.27
CA GLY A 10 -4.78 6.22 -15.41
C GLY A 10 -6.27 5.92 -15.22
N THR A 11 -6.63 5.13 -14.19
CA THR A 11 -8.02 4.79 -13.85
C THR A 11 -8.37 5.17 -12.42
N TYR A 12 -7.44 4.98 -11.48
CA TYR A 12 -7.58 5.29 -10.06
C TYR A 12 -6.45 6.20 -9.58
N GLN A 13 -6.80 7.11 -8.68
CA GLN A 13 -5.92 7.99 -7.92
C GLN A 13 -5.74 7.43 -6.50
N VAL A 14 -4.54 6.92 -6.21
CA VAL A 14 -4.23 6.26 -4.94
C VAL A 14 -3.29 7.12 -4.12
N LEU A 15 -3.60 7.28 -2.83
CA LEU A 15 -2.75 7.97 -1.87
C LEU A 15 -2.33 7.00 -0.76
N ILE A 16 -1.04 6.94 -0.45
CA ILE A 16 -0.50 6.17 0.67
C ILE A 16 -0.10 7.16 1.77
N ASP A 17 -0.74 7.02 2.93
CA ASP A 17 -0.74 7.90 4.09
C ASP A 17 -1.29 9.32 3.85
N THR A 18 -1.80 9.93 4.92
CA THR A 18 -2.43 11.27 4.87
C THR A 18 -1.58 12.37 5.51
N GLY A 19 -0.38 12.04 5.96
CA GLY A 19 0.49 12.96 6.67
C GLY A 19 -0.06 13.33 8.06
N ALA A 20 0.58 14.32 8.68
CA ALA A 20 0.29 14.71 10.07
C ALA A 20 -0.95 15.58 10.27
N GLY A 21 -1.58 16.06 9.19
CA GLY A 21 -2.58 17.13 9.27
C GLY A 21 -2.13 18.26 10.19
N THR A 22 -3.03 18.78 11.01
CA THR A 22 -2.72 19.80 12.02
C THR A 22 -2.28 19.24 13.37
N GLU A 23 -2.36 17.93 13.58
CA GLU A 23 -2.14 17.24 14.87
C GLU A 23 -0.73 17.47 15.45
N LEU A 24 0.29 17.49 14.59
CA LEU A 24 1.69 17.73 14.99
C LEU A 24 2.15 19.16 14.74
N GLY A 25 1.20 20.08 14.56
CA GLY A 25 1.43 21.50 14.28
C GLY A 25 1.29 21.85 12.80
N ALA A 26 0.78 23.06 12.53
CA ALA A 26 0.43 23.52 11.18
C ALA A 26 1.58 23.48 10.16
N GLY A 27 2.84 23.50 10.60
CA GLY A 27 4.01 23.42 9.72
C GLY A 27 4.19 22.07 9.01
N LEU A 28 3.53 21.01 9.51
CA LEU A 28 3.58 19.64 8.96
C LEU A 28 2.33 19.28 8.12
N ALA A 29 1.32 20.16 8.09
CA ALA A 29 0.05 20.00 7.38
C ALA A 29 0.12 20.29 5.87
N LYS A 30 1.21 19.87 5.19
CA LYS A 30 1.50 20.32 3.82
C LYS A 30 0.91 19.45 2.72
N LEU A 31 0.42 18.24 3.04
CA LEU A 31 0.03 17.26 2.03
C LEU A 31 -1.05 17.80 1.08
N THR A 32 -2.17 18.29 1.62
CA THR A 32 -3.29 18.81 0.81
C THR A 32 -2.86 20.00 -0.06
N GLN A 33 -2.00 20.88 0.47
CA GLN A 33 -1.44 22.00 -0.28
C GLN A 33 -0.51 21.53 -1.41
N ASN A 34 0.28 20.49 -1.17
CA ASN A 34 1.16 19.88 -2.17
C ASN A 34 0.36 19.20 -3.28
N LEU A 35 -0.67 18.42 -2.93
CA LEU A 35 -1.58 17.79 -3.89
C LEU A 35 -2.26 18.86 -4.77
N GLN A 36 -2.78 19.92 -4.15
CA GLN A 36 -3.40 21.03 -4.88
C GLN A 36 -2.40 21.74 -5.82
N SER A 37 -1.15 21.92 -5.38
CA SER A 37 -0.09 22.51 -6.21
C SER A 37 0.30 21.61 -7.39
N ALA A 38 0.09 20.30 -7.26
CA ALA A 38 0.24 19.32 -8.33
C ALA A 38 -1.02 19.18 -9.21
N GLY A 39 -2.07 19.97 -8.96
CA GLY A 39 -3.32 19.93 -9.71
C GLY A 39 -4.29 18.81 -9.29
N ILE A 40 -4.01 18.12 -8.18
CA ILE A 40 -4.80 17.01 -7.67
C ILE A 40 -5.74 17.54 -6.58
N ARG A 41 -7.04 17.36 -6.73
CA ARG A 41 -8.02 17.73 -5.70
C ARG A 41 -8.22 16.55 -4.77
N SER A 42 -8.45 16.79 -3.48
CA SER A 42 -8.68 15.70 -2.53
C SER A 42 -9.91 14.84 -2.85
N GLN A 43 -10.90 15.44 -3.51
CA GLN A 43 -12.10 14.76 -4.02
C GLN A 43 -11.82 13.86 -5.24
N ASP A 44 -10.66 13.97 -5.87
CA ASP A 44 -10.26 13.12 -6.98
C ASP A 44 -9.50 11.87 -6.51
N ILE A 45 -9.19 11.74 -5.22
CA ILE A 45 -8.54 10.55 -4.67
C ILE A 45 -9.58 9.45 -4.47
N ASP A 46 -9.36 8.30 -5.12
CA ASP A 46 -10.26 7.14 -5.12
C ASP A 46 -9.94 6.15 -3.99
N ILE A 47 -8.66 6.03 -3.63
CA ILE A 47 -8.18 5.08 -2.63
C ILE A 47 -7.16 5.75 -1.72
N VAL A 48 -7.34 5.62 -0.41
CA VAL A 48 -6.32 5.98 0.59
C VAL A 48 -5.89 4.72 1.30
N VAL A 49 -4.58 4.48 1.31
CA VAL A 49 -3.96 3.36 2.01
C VAL A 49 -3.17 3.88 3.20
N ILE A 50 -3.53 3.47 4.41
CA ILE A 50 -2.81 3.83 5.64
C ILE A 50 -1.81 2.72 5.96
N THR A 51 -0.54 3.09 6.03
CA THR A 51 0.54 2.17 6.37
C THR A 51 0.46 1.71 7.82
N HIS A 52 0.24 2.65 8.76
CA HIS A 52 0.08 2.42 10.18
C HIS A 52 -0.52 3.65 10.90
N ALA A 53 -0.98 3.47 12.15
CA ALA A 53 -1.77 4.45 12.89
C ALA A 53 -0.96 5.45 13.75
N HIS A 54 0.18 5.94 13.26
CA HIS A 54 0.90 7.02 13.94
C HIS A 54 0.37 8.41 13.53
N PRO A 55 0.40 9.42 14.43
CA PRO A 55 -0.17 10.75 14.17
C PRO A 55 0.36 11.42 12.91
N ASP A 56 1.58 11.14 12.49
CA ASP A 56 2.19 11.71 11.29
C ASP A 56 1.75 11.04 9.97
N HIS A 57 0.94 9.98 10.03
CA HIS A 57 0.37 9.28 8.88
C HIS A 57 -1.16 9.41 8.81
N ILE A 58 -1.82 9.41 9.98
CA ILE A 58 -3.29 9.47 10.09
C ILE A 58 -3.82 10.88 10.45
N GLY A 59 -2.95 11.81 10.81
CA GLY A 59 -3.38 13.13 11.26
C GLY A 59 -4.08 13.95 10.16
N GLY A 60 -3.90 13.58 8.89
CA GLY A 60 -4.59 14.19 7.75
C GLY A 60 -5.92 13.54 7.36
N ILE A 61 -6.41 12.51 8.07
CA ILE A 61 -7.68 11.84 7.73
C ILE A 61 -8.85 12.80 7.84
N VAL A 62 -8.90 13.57 8.93
CA VAL A 62 -9.99 14.51 9.25
C VAL A 62 -9.45 15.94 9.16
N ALA A 63 -10.12 16.77 8.37
CA ALA A 63 -9.82 18.19 8.27
C ALA A 63 -10.27 18.95 9.53
N PRO A 64 -9.77 20.18 9.79
CA PRO A 64 -10.11 20.93 11.00
C PRO A 64 -11.61 21.23 11.19
N ASP A 65 -12.40 21.15 10.11
CA ASP A 65 -13.86 21.31 10.13
C ASP A 65 -14.62 20.02 10.48
N GLY A 66 -13.89 18.92 10.76
CA GLY A 66 -14.44 17.62 11.11
C GLY A 66 -14.83 16.75 9.92
N GLN A 67 -14.62 17.21 8.68
CA GLN A 67 -14.90 16.42 7.48
C GLN A 67 -13.71 15.53 7.09
N LEU A 68 -13.98 14.46 6.35
CA LEU A 68 -12.90 13.67 5.76
C LEU A 68 -12.14 14.50 4.72
N THR A 69 -10.81 14.50 4.81
CA THR A 69 -9.96 15.22 3.84
C THR A 69 -10.09 14.65 2.43
N PHE A 70 -10.30 13.33 2.31
CA PHE A 70 -10.49 12.60 1.04
C PHE A 70 -11.87 11.92 1.03
N PRO A 71 -12.95 12.67 0.73
CA PRO A 71 -14.32 12.24 1.01
C PRO A 71 -14.83 11.11 0.09
N ASN A 72 -14.23 10.94 -1.08
CA ASN A 72 -14.62 9.91 -2.06
C ASN A 72 -13.74 8.65 -1.97
N ALA A 73 -12.72 8.67 -1.12
CA ALA A 73 -11.74 7.60 -1.07
C ALA A 73 -12.27 6.36 -0.35
N GLN A 74 -11.95 5.19 -0.88
CA GLN A 74 -11.97 3.94 -0.13
C GLN A 74 -10.73 3.87 0.77
N TRP A 75 -10.92 3.50 2.03
CA TRP A 75 -9.84 3.48 3.02
C TRP A 75 -9.38 2.05 3.26
N ILE A 76 -8.09 1.81 3.07
CA ILE A 76 -7.44 0.53 3.27
C ILE A 76 -6.43 0.69 4.39
N THR A 77 -6.57 -0.10 5.45
CA THR A 77 -5.66 -0.05 6.61
C THR A 77 -5.07 -1.43 6.87
N SER A 78 -3.81 -1.50 7.26
CA SER A 78 -3.22 -2.76 7.74
C SER A 78 -3.67 -3.06 9.16
N GLU A 79 -4.33 -4.20 9.40
CA GLU A 79 -4.52 -4.73 10.76
C GLU A 79 -3.18 -5.09 11.42
N ALA A 80 -2.16 -5.42 10.63
CA ALA A 80 -0.85 -5.89 11.06
C ALA A 80 0.16 -4.76 11.35
N SER A 81 -0.29 -3.50 11.49
CA SER A 81 0.54 -2.31 11.78
C SER A 81 1.58 -1.93 10.72
N GLN A 82 1.69 -2.65 9.59
CA GLN A 82 2.62 -2.35 8.51
C GLN A 82 2.05 -2.69 7.13
N LEU A 83 2.39 -1.87 6.14
CA LEU A 83 2.15 -2.08 4.71
C LEU A 83 3.47 -1.89 3.95
N ILE A 84 3.79 -2.80 3.04
CA ILE A 84 4.95 -2.70 2.16
C ILE A 84 4.49 -2.52 0.71
N VAL A 85 5.05 -1.54 -0.01
CA VAL A 85 4.95 -1.50 -1.48
C VAL A 85 6.15 -2.27 -2.03
N ALA A 86 5.92 -3.50 -2.47
CA ALA A 86 6.95 -4.39 -3.00
C ALA A 86 7.31 -4.12 -4.47
N ALA A 87 6.50 -3.31 -5.17
CA ALA A 87 6.69 -2.99 -6.59
C ALA A 87 6.91 -4.25 -7.44
N ASP A 88 8.11 -4.43 -8.02
CA ASP A 88 8.45 -5.48 -8.97
C ASP A 88 9.33 -6.59 -8.35
N VAL A 89 9.45 -6.66 -7.02
CA VAL A 89 10.25 -7.71 -6.36
C VAL A 89 9.72 -9.11 -6.70
N PHE A 90 8.41 -9.23 -6.92
CA PHE A 90 7.75 -10.38 -7.53
C PHE A 90 6.61 -9.86 -8.40
N PHE A 91 6.35 -10.52 -9.53
CA PHE A 91 5.36 -10.05 -10.50
C PHE A 91 4.45 -11.15 -11.04
N ASN A 92 4.78 -12.42 -10.79
CA ASN A 92 3.93 -13.53 -11.18
C ASN A 92 3.93 -14.62 -10.12
N GLU A 93 2.74 -15.09 -9.74
CA GLU A 93 2.61 -16.15 -8.72
C GLU A 93 3.33 -17.44 -9.14
N ALA A 94 3.06 -17.95 -10.34
CA ALA A 94 3.64 -19.19 -10.84
C ALA A 94 5.16 -19.13 -11.10
N PHE A 95 5.76 -17.93 -11.11
CA PHE A 95 7.19 -17.76 -11.33
C PHE A 95 7.90 -17.34 -10.04
N ASP A 96 7.57 -16.18 -9.49
CA ASP A 96 8.33 -15.58 -8.39
C ASP A 96 7.89 -16.06 -7.01
N LEU A 97 6.62 -16.47 -6.85
CA LEU A 97 6.11 -16.99 -5.58
C LEU A 97 6.29 -18.50 -5.49
N GLU A 98 5.97 -19.22 -6.58
CA GLU A 98 6.17 -20.67 -6.67
C GLU A 98 7.66 -21.06 -6.74
N HIS A 99 8.47 -20.22 -7.39
CA HIS A 99 9.90 -20.47 -7.62
C HIS A 99 10.76 -19.24 -7.31
N PRO A 100 10.86 -18.82 -6.03
CA PRO A 100 11.50 -17.56 -5.64
C PRO A 100 12.98 -17.42 -6.04
N ASP A 101 13.67 -18.56 -6.24
CA ASP A 101 15.07 -18.61 -6.67
C ASP A 101 15.27 -18.46 -8.18
N TRP A 102 14.20 -18.49 -8.98
CA TRP A 102 14.30 -18.33 -10.42
C TRP A 102 14.71 -16.90 -10.78
N GLN A 103 15.65 -16.82 -11.72
CA GLN A 103 16.25 -15.58 -12.17
C GLN A 103 15.52 -15.06 -13.41
N THR A 104 15.31 -13.75 -13.48
CA THR A 104 14.63 -13.08 -14.59
C THR A 104 15.62 -12.30 -15.43
N GLY A 105 15.32 -12.11 -16.71
CA GLY A 105 16.12 -11.25 -17.58
C GLY A 105 15.86 -9.75 -17.41
N PHE A 106 14.87 -9.35 -16.60
CA PHE A 106 14.52 -7.96 -16.36
C PHE A 106 15.38 -7.32 -15.27
N ASP A 107 15.96 -8.14 -14.39
CA ASP A 107 16.81 -7.69 -13.31
C ASP A 107 18.23 -7.33 -13.80
N LEU A 108 18.75 -6.18 -13.38
CA LEU A 108 20.13 -5.78 -13.65
C LEU A 108 21.15 -6.75 -13.01
N ASN A 109 20.79 -7.38 -11.90
CA ASN A 109 21.55 -8.45 -11.25
C ASN A 109 20.59 -9.57 -10.79
N PRO A 110 20.36 -10.59 -11.64
CA PRO A 110 19.33 -11.60 -11.37
C PRO A 110 19.59 -12.46 -10.13
N GLN A 111 20.86 -12.77 -9.83
CA GLN A 111 21.21 -13.57 -8.65
C GLN A 111 20.92 -12.80 -7.35
N GLN A 112 21.29 -11.52 -7.30
CA GLN A 112 21.03 -10.68 -6.13
C GLN A 112 19.54 -10.38 -5.96
N ALA A 113 18.80 -10.23 -7.06
CA ALA A 113 17.35 -10.03 -7.06
C ALA A 113 16.64 -11.25 -6.44
N ALA A 114 16.94 -12.46 -6.89
CA ALA A 114 16.37 -13.70 -6.34
C ALA A 114 16.65 -13.84 -4.83
N GLN A 115 17.89 -13.60 -4.39
CA GLN A 115 18.24 -13.62 -2.96
C GLN A 115 17.50 -12.56 -2.13
N THR A 116 17.19 -11.41 -2.72
CA THR A 116 16.48 -10.33 -2.04
C THR A 116 14.99 -10.61 -1.97
N ARG A 117 14.40 -11.09 -3.07
CA ARG A 117 13.03 -11.61 -3.14
C ARG A 117 12.80 -12.66 -2.07
N HIS A 118 13.65 -13.69 -2.00
CA HIS A 118 13.48 -14.77 -1.03
C HIS A 118 13.52 -14.27 0.43
N ARG A 119 14.37 -13.30 0.75
CA ARG A 119 14.41 -12.70 2.09
C ARG A 119 13.13 -11.90 2.39
N LEU A 120 12.66 -11.11 1.42
CA LEU A 120 11.43 -10.35 1.57
C LEU A 120 10.22 -11.27 1.74
N LEU A 121 10.05 -12.27 0.86
CA LEU A 121 8.95 -13.23 0.91
C LEU A 121 8.89 -13.98 2.25
N ASN A 122 10.03 -14.44 2.76
CA ASN A 122 10.12 -15.04 4.10
C ASN A 122 9.60 -14.11 5.19
N GLN A 123 10.00 -12.83 5.16
CA GLN A 123 9.63 -11.86 6.17
C GLN A 123 8.14 -11.52 6.10
N ILE A 124 7.63 -11.11 4.92
CA ILE A 124 6.24 -10.69 4.77
C ILE A 124 5.24 -11.84 4.99
N ALA A 125 5.63 -13.08 4.67
CA ALA A 125 4.81 -14.26 4.94
C ALA A 125 4.82 -14.65 6.42
N GLY A 126 5.98 -14.56 7.09
CA GLY A 126 6.11 -14.84 8.51
C GLY A 126 5.37 -13.82 9.39
N ASP A 127 5.47 -12.53 9.04
CA ASP A 127 4.88 -11.43 9.79
C ASP A 127 3.42 -11.15 9.39
N ARG A 128 2.91 -11.83 8.35
CA ARG A 128 1.61 -11.56 7.71
C ARG A 128 1.44 -10.07 7.37
N THR A 129 2.48 -9.49 6.76
CA THR A 129 2.49 -8.09 6.35
C THR A 129 1.62 -7.88 5.12
N MET A 130 0.79 -6.83 5.13
CA MET A 130 0.03 -6.45 3.94
C MET A 130 0.96 -5.83 2.89
N VAL A 131 0.75 -6.15 1.61
CA VAL A 131 1.67 -5.78 0.53
C VAL A 131 0.92 -5.24 -0.68
N ILE A 132 1.45 -4.18 -1.31
CA ILE A 132 1.11 -3.76 -2.67
C ILE A 132 2.21 -4.22 -3.63
N ALA A 133 1.90 -5.06 -4.62
CA ALA A 133 2.86 -5.56 -5.62
C ALA A 133 2.31 -5.35 -7.04
N TYR A 134 3.01 -4.58 -7.87
CA TYR A 134 2.43 -3.88 -9.04
C TYR A 134 1.85 -4.79 -10.12
N HIS A 135 2.35 -6.01 -10.21
CA HIS A 135 1.94 -6.97 -11.23
C HIS A 135 1.02 -8.08 -10.69
N MET A 136 0.61 -7.99 -9.43
CA MET A 136 -0.42 -8.85 -8.88
C MET A 136 -1.82 -8.41 -9.32
N PRO A 137 -2.83 -9.29 -9.31
CA PRO A 137 -4.19 -8.94 -9.71
C PRO A 137 -4.68 -7.69 -8.97
N PHE A 138 -5.27 -6.75 -9.73
CA PHE A 138 -5.82 -5.49 -9.18
C PHE A 138 -6.76 -5.78 -7.99
N PRO A 139 -6.66 -5.07 -6.85
CA PRO A 139 -5.94 -3.81 -6.60
C PRO A 139 -4.45 -3.96 -6.26
N ALA A 140 -3.84 -5.10 -6.60
CA ALA A 140 -2.44 -5.41 -6.28
C ALA A 140 -2.15 -5.47 -4.77
N LEU A 141 -3.20 -5.51 -3.95
CA LEU A 141 -3.14 -5.55 -2.50
C LEU A 141 -3.46 -6.96 -1.98
N GLY A 142 -2.60 -7.47 -1.11
CA GLY A 142 -2.75 -8.82 -0.59
C GLY A 142 -1.76 -9.14 0.52
N TYR A 143 -1.78 -10.40 0.93
CA TYR A 143 -0.76 -11.01 1.76
C TYR A 143 -0.02 -12.07 0.94
N VAL A 144 1.14 -12.47 1.43
CA VAL A 144 1.82 -13.66 0.94
C VAL A 144 1.76 -14.71 2.03
N ARG A 145 1.44 -15.96 1.68
CA ARG A 145 1.53 -17.09 2.60
C ARG A 145 2.62 -18.06 2.19
N SER A 146 3.25 -18.71 3.16
CA SER A 146 4.14 -19.85 2.89
C SER A 146 3.32 -21.12 2.62
N TRP A 147 3.73 -21.90 1.62
CA TRP A 147 3.21 -23.23 1.33
C TRP A 147 4.38 -24.17 0.99
N GLY A 148 4.82 -24.96 1.96
CA GLY A 148 5.98 -25.84 1.76
C GLY A 148 7.25 -25.03 1.46
N ASP A 149 7.86 -25.28 0.30
CA ASP A 149 9.05 -24.59 -0.22
C ASP A 149 8.74 -23.38 -1.11
N ARG A 150 7.45 -23.04 -1.26
CA ARG A 150 6.98 -21.94 -2.09
C ARG A 150 6.10 -20.94 -1.33
N TYR A 151 5.65 -19.92 -2.04
CA TYR A 151 4.71 -18.92 -1.57
C TYR A 151 3.47 -18.85 -2.47
N GLU A 152 2.38 -18.34 -1.92
CA GLU A 152 1.13 -18.11 -2.65
C GLU A 152 0.58 -16.72 -2.32
N TRP A 153 -0.12 -16.12 -3.27
CA TRP A 153 -0.74 -14.81 -3.12
C TRP A 153 -2.13 -14.94 -2.50
N GLU A 154 -2.37 -14.21 -1.41
CA GLU A 154 -3.69 -14.07 -0.80
C GLU A 154 -4.23 -12.66 -1.10
N PRO A 155 -5.04 -12.46 -2.15
CA PRO A 155 -5.58 -11.14 -2.44
C PRO A 155 -6.49 -10.67 -1.30
N VAL A 156 -6.36 -9.39 -0.92
CA VAL A 156 -7.40 -8.74 -0.13
C VAL A 156 -8.56 -8.49 -1.07
N LEU A 157 -9.55 -9.38 -0.99
CA LEU A 157 -10.79 -9.24 -1.75
C LEU A 157 -11.72 -8.29 -1.01
N TRP A 158 -12.29 -7.33 -1.74
CA TRP A 158 -13.40 -6.56 -1.23
C TRP A 158 -14.56 -7.50 -0.86
N GLN A 159 -15.04 -7.41 0.37
CA GLN A 159 -16.25 -8.08 0.82
C GLN A 159 -17.27 -7.03 1.21
N PHE A 160 -18.43 -7.03 0.54
CA PHE A 160 -19.59 -6.30 1.02
C PHE A 160 -20.21 -7.07 2.17
N GLU A 161 -20.04 -6.57 3.39
CA GLU A 161 -20.72 -7.10 4.58
C GLU A 161 -21.89 -6.18 4.95
N PRO A 162 -23.14 -6.52 4.58
CA PRO A 162 -24.29 -5.68 4.88
C PRO A 162 -24.61 -5.58 6.38
N ASP A 163 -24.03 -6.44 7.23
CA ASP A 163 -24.43 -6.61 8.62
C ASP A 163 -23.45 -6.04 9.67
N LEU A 164 -22.30 -5.48 9.26
CA LEU A 164 -21.31 -4.90 10.19
C LEU A 164 -21.72 -3.55 10.82
N HIS A 165 -22.95 -3.11 10.60
CA HIS A 165 -23.49 -1.84 11.11
C HIS A 165 -24.77 -1.99 11.95
N GLN A 166 -25.07 -3.19 12.48
CA GLN A 166 -26.15 -3.40 13.46
C GLN A 166 -25.64 -3.33 14.91
#